data_AF-A0A1B0FY54-F1
#
_entry.id   AF-A0A1B0FY54-F1
#
_cell.length_a   1.000
_cell.length_b   1.000
_cell.length_c   1.000
_cell.angle_alpha   90.00
_cell.angle_beta   90.00
_cell.angle_gamma   90.00
#
_symmetry.space_group_name_H-M   'P 1'
#
loop_
_entity.id
_entity.type
_entity.pdbx_description
1 polymer ?
#
loop_
_entity_poly.entity_id
_entity_poly.type
_entity_poly.pdbx_seq_one_letter_code
_entity_poly.pdbx_strand_id
1 'polypeptide(L)'
;MYSTCKDDKGFAMYIDRQRSWFQHNSVHERRVEGGISTGSTIGVLLDLERHVLSFLVNEMPQGSVAFRDLYGVFYPAVSVNRGVTLTLHTALDAPQMDYRH
;
A
#
# COMPACT_ATOMS: atom_id res chain seq x y z
N MET A 1 18.36 -1.62 6.47
CA MET A 1 17.26 -1.30 5.54
C MET A 1 16.38 -0.27 6.24
N TYR A 2 16.35 0.97 5.77
CA TYR A 2 15.54 2.03 6.39
C TYR A 2 14.10 1.88 5.86
N SER A 3 13.17 1.43 6.73
CA SER A 3 11.74 1.50 6.43
C SER A 3 11.34 2.98 6.36
N THR A 4 10.55 3.34 5.36
CA THR A 4 9.97 4.69 5.16
C THR A 4 8.92 5.05 6.19
N CYS A 5 8.48 4.11 7.04
CA CYS A 5 7.38 4.30 7.98
C CYS A 5 7.81 4.10 9.43
N LYS A 6 9.06 4.48 9.74
CA LYS A 6 9.56 4.49 11.12
C LYS A 6 8.98 5.62 11.97
N ASP A 7 8.56 6.71 11.34
CA ASP A 7 7.92 7.86 11.99
C ASP A 7 6.40 7.90 11.72
N ASP A 8 5.74 8.92 12.27
CA ASP A 8 4.30 9.18 12.16
C ASP A 8 3.89 9.81 10.82
N LYS A 9 4.82 9.97 9.87
CA LYS A 9 4.56 10.63 8.57
C LYS A 9 4.32 9.65 7.44
N GLY A 10 4.71 8.39 7.62
CA GLY A 10 4.58 7.34 6.62
C GLY A 10 3.38 6.43 6.87
N PHE A 11 2.64 6.14 5.80
CA PHE A 11 1.63 5.07 5.74
C PHE A 11 2.01 4.12 4.61
N ALA A 12 2.22 2.83 4.91
CA ALA A 12 2.66 1.88 3.90
C ALA A 12 2.05 0.50 4.07
N MET A 13 2.19 -0.30 3.03
CA MET A 13 2.10 -1.75 3.09
C MET A 13 3.50 -2.32 2.88
N TYR A 14 3.96 -3.17 3.80
CA TYR A 14 5.07 -4.07 3.55
C TYR A 14 4.50 -5.40 3.01
N ILE A 15 5.09 -5.94 1.95
CA ILE A 15 4.65 -7.19 1.33
C ILE A 15 5.85 -8.05 0.92
N ASP A 16 5.76 -9.34 1.22
CA ASP A 16 6.72 -10.37 0.82
C ASP A 16 6.07 -11.39 -0.12
N ARG A 17 6.71 -12.54 -0.34
CA ARG A 17 6.18 -13.59 -1.24
C ARG A 17 4.96 -14.33 -0.72
N GLN A 18 4.63 -14.18 0.55
CA GLN A 18 3.58 -14.95 1.21
C GLN A 18 2.47 -14.05 1.76
N ARG A 19 2.79 -12.83 2.18
CA ARG A 19 1.91 -12.02 3.02
C ARG A 19 2.27 -10.54 3.03
N SER A 20 1.33 -9.72 3.50
CA SER A 20 1.52 -8.30 3.73
C SER A 20 1.09 -7.86 5.13
N TRP A 21 1.56 -6.68 5.52
CA TRP A 21 1.14 -5.94 6.71
C TRP A 21 1.03 -4.46 6.38
N PHE A 22 0.12 -3.78 7.06
CA PHE A 22 0.09 -2.32 7.05
C PHE A 22 1.04 -1.79 8.12
N GLN A 23 1.78 -0.75 7.76
CA GLN A 23 2.82 -0.16 8.59
C GLN A 23 2.63 1.35 8.73
N HIS A 24 2.62 1.81 9.98
CA HIS A 24 2.62 3.21 10.37
C HIS A 24 3.27 3.35 11.75
N ASN A 25 4.11 4.37 11.96
CA ASN A 25 4.78 4.62 13.24
C ASN A 25 5.51 3.39 13.81
N SER A 26 6.26 2.67 12.97
CA SER A 26 6.95 1.41 13.29
C SER A 26 6.06 0.21 13.70
N VAL A 27 4.73 0.36 13.75
CA VAL A 27 3.81 -0.72 14.08
C VAL A 27 3.45 -1.51 12.81
N HIS A 28 3.45 -2.84 12.92
CA HIS A 28 2.93 -3.72 11.87
C HIS A 28 1.59 -4.27 12.32
N GLU A 29 0.53 -3.97 11.57
CA GLU A 29 -0.82 -4.40 11.90
C GLU A 29 -1.47 -5.13 10.73
N ARG A 30 -2.54 -5.86 11.04
CA ARG A 30 -3.49 -6.42 10.06
C ARG A 30 -2.81 -7.21 8.96
N ARG A 31 -2.18 -8.31 9.36
CA ARG A 31 -1.58 -9.29 8.44
C ARG A 31 -2.62 -9.79 7.43
N VAL A 32 -2.26 -9.80 6.16
CA VAL A 32 -3.07 -10.34 5.06
C VAL A 32 -2.26 -11.45 4.36
N GLU A 33 -2.92 -12.58 4.06
CA GLU A 33 -2.31 -13.66 3.29
C GLU A 33 -2.34 -13.37 1.80
N GLY A 34 -1.42 -13.96 1.06
CA GLY A 34 -1.22 -13.67 -0.36
C GLY A 34 -0.13 -12.61 -0.51
N GLY A 35 0.95 -12.97 -1.21
CA GLY A 35 2.10 -12.10 -1.43
C GLY A 35 2.29 -11.76 -2.90
N ILE A 36 3.51 -11.38 -3.23
CA ILE A 36 3.90 -11.00 -4.60
C ILE A 36 4.93 -11.95 -5.20
N SER A 37 4.97 -11.98 -6.52
CA SER A 37 6.00 -12.65 -7.33
C SER A 37 6.46 -11.74 -8.47
N THR A 38 7.48 -12.16 -9.22
CA THR A 38 7.92 -11.40 -10.41
C THR A 38 6.76 -11.23 -11.38
N GLY A 39 6.47 -9.98 -11.75
CA GLY A 39 5.36 -9.63 -12.64
C GLY A 39 4.04 -9.29 -11.93
N SER A 40 3.96 -9.44 -10.59
CA SER A 40 2.81 -8.94 -9.84
C SER A 40 2.73 -7.41 -9.87
N THR A 41 1.52 -6.86 -9.90
CA THR A 41 1.26 -5.42 -9.78
C THR A 41 0.81 -5.07 -8.36
N ILE A 42 1.23 -3.91 -7.87
CA ILE A 42 0.74 -3.33 -6.62
C ILE A 42 0.01 -2.03 -6.97
N GLY A 43 -1.28 -1.98 -6.66
CA GLY A 43 -2.06 -0.75 -6.74
C GLY A 43 -2.02 0.01 -5.42
N VAL A 44 -1.92 1.33 -5.49
CA VAL A 44 -2.00 2.23 -4.33
C VAL A 44 -3.13 3.21 -4.60
N LEU A 45 -4.21 3.11 -3.83
CA LEU A 45 -5.39 3.96 -3.96
C LEU A 45 -5.49 4.90 -2.77
N LEU A 46 -5.14 6.17 -3.00
CA LEU A 46 -5.38 7.26 -2.06
C LEU A 46 -6.67 7.97 -2.46
N ASP A 47 -7.74 7.75 -1.72
CA ASP A 47 -9.05 8.40 -1.91
C ASP A 47 -9.15 9.55 -0.91
N LEU A 48 -8.94 10.78 -1.40
CA LEU A 48 -8.98 12.00 -0.59
C LEU A 48 -10.39 12.51 -0.31
N GLU A 49 -11.41 12.05 -1.05
CA GLU A 49 -12.80 12.39 -0.73
C GLU A 49 -13.27 11.60 0.49
N ARG A 50 -12.85 10.34 0.61
CA ARG A 50 -13.14 9.49 1.77
C ARG A 50 -12.05 9.48 2.83
N HIS A 51 -10.93 10.14 2.59
CA HIS A 51 -9.76 10.19 3.48
C HIS A 51 -9.20 8.80 3.83
N VAL A 52 -9.11 7.91 2.83
CA VAL A 52 -8.64 6.53 3.03
C VAL A 52 -7.50 6.14 2.10
N LEU A 53 -6.69 5.18 2.54
CA LEU A 53 -5.65 4.52 1.74
C LEU A 53 -5.92 3.02 1.66
N SER A 54 -5.96 2.49 0.44
CA SER A 54 -6.13 1.06 0.16
C SER A 54 -5.02 0.55 -0.76
N PHE A 55 -4.69 -0.74 -0.64
CA PHE A 55 -3.70 -1.41 -1.48
C PHE A 55 -4.34 -2.53 -2.27
N LEU A 56 -3.84 -2.75 -3.48
CA LEU A 56 -4.25 -3.84 -4.35
C LEU A 56 -3.04 -4.69 -4.74
N VAL A 57 -3.26 -5.99 -4.97
CA VAL A 57 -2.32 -6.89 -5.62
C VAL A 57 -3.01 -7.50 -6.83
N ASN A 58 -2.46 -7.30 -8.03
CA ASN A 58 -3.04 -7.78 -9.28
C ASN A 58 -4.52 -7.39 -9.44
N GLU A 59 -4.82 -6.09 -9.26
CA GLU A 59 -6.17 -5.51 -9.32
C GLU A 59 -7.16 -6.01 -8.24
N MET A 60 -6.72 -6.87 -7.31
CA MET A 60 -7.55 -7.37 -6.22
C MET A 60 -7.23 -6.65 -4.90
N PRO A 61 -8.23 -6.34 -4.04
CA PRO A 61 -7.97 -5.74 -2.73
C PRO A 61 -7.02 -6.60 -1.89
N GLN A 62 -5.94 -5.99 -1.39
CA GLN A 62 -5.01 -6.66 -0.48
C GLN A 62 -5.43 -6.41 0.96
N GLY A 63 -6.53 -7.06 1.36
CA GLY A 63 -7.21 -6.83 2.64
C GLY A 63 -8.26 -5.73 2.57
N SER A 64 -8.69 -5.25 3.74
CA SER A 64 -9.61 -4.10 3.85
C SER A 64 -8.86 -2.76 3.81
N VAL A 65 -9.59 -1.64 3.80
CA VAL A 65 -9.03 -0.27 3.86
C VAL A 65 -7.88 -0.17 4.87
N ALA A 66 -6.68 0.19 4.41
CA ALA A 66 -5.47 0.13 5.23
C ALA A 66 -5.43 1.24 6.29
N PHE A 67 -5.73 2.47 5.88
CA PHE A 67 -5.73 3.64 6.76
C PHE A 67 -6.93 4.54 6.47
N ARG A 68 -7.39 5.23 7.51
CA ARG A 68 -8.51 6.19 7.48
C ARG A 68 -8.06 7.52 8.09
N ASP A 69 -8.89 8.54 7.96
CA ASP A 69 -8.66 9.87 8.53
C ASP A 69 -7.36 10.53 8.03
N LEU A 70 -7.05 10.34 6.75
CA LEU A 70 -5.86 10.92 6.12
C LEU A 70 -6.10 12.36 5.65
N TYR A 71 -5.45 13.31 6.31
CA TYR A 71 -5.49 14.74 5.97
C TYR A 71 -4.09 15.30 5.71
N GLY A 72 -3.97 16.12 4.67
CA GLY A 72 -2.74 16.85 4.35
C GLY A 72 -2.24 16.62 2.93
N VAL A 73 -0.94 16.85 2.74
CA VAL A 73 -0.26 16.67 1.46
C VAL A 73 0.50 15.34 1.50
N PHE A 74 0.20 14.47 0.54
CA PHE A 74 0.81 13.15 0.44
C PHE A 74 1.67 13.03 -0.82
N TYR A 75 2.75 12.25 -0.71
CA TYR A 75 3.61 11.91 -1.83
C TYR A 75 3.67 10.39 -1.94
N PRO A 76 3.63 9.83 -3.17
CA PRO A 76 3.88 8.40 -3.35
C PRO A 76 5.30 8.07 -2.90
N ALA A 77 5.45 7.00 -2.12
CA ALA A 77 6.73 6.58 -1.57
C ALA A 77 6.93 5.07 -1.76
N VAL A 78 8.18 4.67 -2.02
CA VAL A 78 8.56 3.27 -2.16
C VAL A 78 9.90 3.05 -1.46
N SER A 79 10.00 1.96 -0.70
CA SER A 79 11.25 1.50 -0.08
C SER A 79 11.51 0.06 -0.46
N VAL A 80 12.70 -0.22 -0.99
CA VAL A 80 13.09 -1.55 -1.48
C VAL A 80 14.50 -1.90 -1.04
N ASN A 81 14.83 -3.19 -1.05
CA ASN A 81 16.20 -3.66 -0.91
C ASN A 81 16.81 -3.96 -2.29
N ARG A 82 18.11 -4.28 -2.30
CA ARG A 82 18.89 -4.61 -3.50
C ARG A 82 18.29 -5.75 -4.35
N GLY A 83 17.48 -6.64 -3.76
CA GLY A 83 16.91 -7.79 -4.45
C GLY A 83 15.60 -7.51 -5.18
N VAL A 84 15.09 -6.28 -5.12
CA VAL A 84 13.81 -5.90 -5.72
C VAL A 84 14.04 -4.82 -6.78
N THR A 85 13.36 -4.97 -7.92
CA THR A 85 13.27 -3.97 -8.98
C THR A 85 11.82 -3.79 -9.33
N LEU A 86 11.41 -2.55 -9.60
CA LEU A 86 10.03 -2.19 -9.94
C LEU A 86 10.02 -1.12 -11.02
N THR A 87 8.89 -1.02 -11.70
CA THR A 87 8.56 0.08 -12.60
C THR A 87 7.34 0.79 -12.04
N LEU A 88 7.36 2.13 -11.98
CA LEU A 88 6.23 2.92 -11.54
C LEU A 88 5.38 3.30 -12.75
N HIS A 89 4.11 2.89 -12.74
CA HIS A 89 3.10 3.29 -13.72
C HIS A 89 2.19 4.36 -13.08
N THR A 90 1.98 5.48 -13.77
CA THR A 90 1.20 6.63 -13.29
C THR A 90 0.16 7.04 -14.32
N ALA A 91 -0.65 8.06 -14.00
CA ALA A 91 -1.76 8.53 -14.85
C ALA A 91 -2.77 7.42 -15.17
N LEU A 92 -3.04 6.58 -14.17
CA LEU A 92 -4.05 5.52 -14.23
C LEU A 92 -5.37 6.05 -13.69
N ASP A 93 -6.48 5.59 -14.28
CA ASP A 93 -7.81 5.80 -13.70
C ASP A 93 -7.92 5.05 -12.36
N ALA A 94 -8.71 5.60 -11.44
CA ALA A 94 -8.98 4.93 -10.17
C ALA A 94 -9.70 3.60 -10.44
N PRO A 95 -9.29 2.49 -9.80
CA PRO A 95 -9.96 1.21 -9.97
C PRO A 95 -11.41 1.29 -9.47
N GLN A 96 -12.32 0.62 -10.19
CA GLN A 96 -13.68 0.43 -9.70
C GLN A 96 -13.67 -0.60 -8.58
N MET A 97 -13.63 -0.11 -7.34
CA MET A 97 -13.80 -0.93 -6.14
C MET A 97 -15.23 -0.80 -5.63
N ASP A 98 -15.82 -1.89 -5.13
CA ASP A 98 -17.02 -1.77 -4.29
C ASP A 98 -16.59 -1.23 -2.92
N TYR A 99 -16.74 0.08 -2.74
CA TYR A 99 -16.30 0.80 -1.53
C TYR A 99 -17.24 0.62 -0.33
N ARG A 100 -18.21 -0.30 -0.40
CA ARG A 100 -19.24 -0.49 0.64
C ARG A 100 -18.77 -1.39 1.79
N HIS A 101 -17.83 -0.92 2.62
CA HIS A 101 -17.57 -1.51 3.95
C HIS A 101 -17.17 -0.46 5.00
#